data_AF-A0A7V9RWU8-F1
#
_entry.id   AF-A0A7V9RWU8-F1
#
_cell.length_a   1.000
_cell.length_b   1.000
_cell.length_c   1.000
_cell.angle_alpha   90.00
_cell.angle_beta   90.00
_cell.angle_gamma   90.00
#
_symmetry.space_group_name_H-M   'P 1'
#
loop_
_entity.id
_entity.type
_entity.pdbx_description
1 polymer ?
#
loop_
_entity_poly.entity_id
_entity_poly.type
_entity_poly.pdbx_seq_one_letter_code
_entity_poly.pdbx_strand_id
1 'polypeptide(L)' 'MQIHVEEQNHLDDLLAFLRRIGCIALRVDGSTLEVHVPETTNERAERLELRAYLSSWQARHPEAETKLLS' A
#
# COMPACT_ATOMS: atom_id res chain seq x y z
N MET A 1 -4.67 3.63 6.98
CA MET A 1 -4.39 4.53 5.84
C MET A 1 -4.98 3.98 4.54
N GLN A 2 -5.22 4.82 3.51
CA GLN A 2 -5.66 4.34 2.20
C GLN A 2 -4.58 4.53 1.12
N ILE A 3 -4.55 3.62 0.13
CA ILE A 3 -3.63 3.64 -1.00
C ILE A 3 -4.44 3.48 -2.27
N HIS A 4 -4.37 4.47 -3.16
CA HIS A 4 -4.91 4.40 -4.50
C HIS A 4 -3.84 3.91 -5.48
N VAL A 5 -4.25 3.05 -6.42
CA VAL A 5 -3.42 2.52 -7.50
C VAL A 5 -4.13 2.85 -8.82
N GLU A 6 -3.46 3.61 -9.69
CA GLU A 6 -4.07 4.07 -10.95
C GLU A 6 -4.39 2.88 -11.88
N GLU A 7 -3.52 1.87 -11.93
CA GLU A 7 -3.72 0.68 -12.74
C GLU A 7 -4.25 -0.51 -11.93
N GLN A 8 -5.44 -0.98 -12.27
CA GLN A 8 -6.10 -2.10 -11.58
C GLN A 8 -5.28 -3.40 -11.57
N ASN A 9 -4.45 -3.64 -12.60
CA ASN A 9 -3.64 -4.84 -12.72
C ASN A 9 -2.55 -4.95 -11.63
N HIS A 10 -2.15 -3.82 -11.03
CA HIS A 10 -1.16 -3.81 -9.97
C HIS A 10 -1.76 -3.94 -8.58
N LEU A 11 -3.07 -3.82 -8.43
CA LEU A 11 -3.70 -3.78 -7.12
C LEU A 11 -3.61 -5.13 -6.40
N ASP A 12 -3.81 -6.23 -7.11
CA ASP A 12 -3.72 -7.57 -6.52
C ASP A 12 -2.28 -7.93 -6.13
N ASP A 13 -1.28 -7.52 -6.93
CA ASP A 13 0.14 -7.70 -6.59
C ASP A 13 0.53 -6.86 -5.37
N LEU A 14 0.11 -5.59 -5.33
CA LEU A 14 0.36 -4.71 -4.18
C LEU A 14 -0.29 -5.25 -2.91
N LEU A 15 -1.54 -5.74 -3.00
CA LEU A 15 -2.25 -6.37 -1.90
C LEU A 15 -1.49 -7.60 -1.37
N ALA A 16 -1.02 -8.47 -2.26
CA ALA A 16 -0.23 -9.64 -1.90
C ALA A 16 1.10 -9.26 -1.25
N PHE A 17 1.78 -8.25 -1.81
CA PHE A 17 3.03 -7.73 -1.26
C PHE A 17 2.85 -7.20 0.17
N LEU A 18 1.86 -6.34 0.40
CA LEU A 18 1.57 -5.74 1.71
C LEU A 18 1.27 -6.81 2.77
N ARG A 19 0.45 -7.81 2.43
CA ARG A 19 0.15 -8.92 3.34
C ARG A 19 1.37 -9.77 3.66
N ARG A 20 2.23 -10.02 2.66
CA ARG A 20 3.45 -10.80 2.83
C ARG A 20 4.43 -10.16 3.81
N ILE A 21 4.48 -8.82 3.85
CA ILE A 21 5.36 -8.07 4.77
C ILE A 21 4.69 -7.76 6.11
N GLY A 22 3.47 -8.28 6.37
CA GLY A 22 2.80 -8.18 7.67
C GLY A 22 1.80 -7.04 7.82
N CYS A 23 1.52 -6.27 6.76
CA CYS A 23 0.43 -5.29 6.79
C CYS A 23 -0.94 -5.99 6.74
N ILE A 24 -1.92 -5.41 7.42
CA ILE A 24 -3.33 -5.75 7.23
C ILE A 24 -3.81 -4.91 6.04
N ALA A 25 -4.10 -5.55 4.91
CA ALA A 25 -4.55 -4.87 3.70
C ALA A 25 -5.85 -5.47 3.16
N LEU A 26 -6.80 -4.60 2.82
CA LEU A 26 -8.14 -4.91 2.32
C LEU A 26 -8.44 -4.07 1.09
N ARG A 27 -9.07 -4.68 0.08
CA ARG A 27 -9.56 -3.97 -1.09
C ARG A 27 -10.89 -3.31 -0.74
N VAL A 28 -10.99 -2.00 -0.89
CA VAL A 28 -12.23 -1.25 -0.62
C VAL A 28 -13.00 -0.96 -1.91
N ASP A 29 -12.31 -0.85 -3.05
CA ASP A 29 -12.90 -0.70 -4.38
C ASP A 29 -11.97 -1.23 -5.50
N GLY A 30 -12.25 -0.88 -6.76
CA GLY A 30 -11.48 -1.36 -7.92
C GLY A 30 -10.00 -0.92 -7.94
N SER A 31 -9.68 0.21 -7.31
CA SER A 31 -8.36 0.89 -7.38
C SER A 31 -7.80 1.30 -6.02
N THR A 32 -8.49 1.01 -4.90
CA THR A 32 -8.10 1.47 -3.57
C THR A 32 -7.96 0.31 -2.58
N LEU A 33 -6.89 0.37 -1.79
CA LEU A 33 -6.63 -0.49 -0.65
C LEU A 33 -6.72 0.31 0.65
N GLU A 34 -7.39 -0.25 1.65
CA GLU A 34 -7.24 0.16 3.05
C GLU A 34 -6.16 -0.70 3.71
N VAL A 35 -5.20 -0.03 4.37
CA VAL A 35 -3.97 -0.65 4.87
C VAL A 35 -3.67 -0.16 6.28
N HIS A 36 -3.36 -1.11 7.16
CA HIS A 36 -2.87 -0.87 8.51
C HIS A 36 -1.53 -1.56 8.73
N VAL A 37 -0.63 -0.88 9.46
CA VAL A 37 0.67 -1.41 9.87
C VAL A 37 0.61 -1.71 11.38
N PRO A 38 0.45 -2.99 11.78
CA PRO A 38 0.15 -3.36 13.16
C PRO A 38 1.17 -2.87 14.20
N GLU A 39 2.44 -2.70 13.80
CA GLU A 39 3.53 -2.30 14.68
C GLU A 39 3.57 -0.78 14.95
N THR A 40 2.77 0.00 14.24
CA THR A 40 2.76 1.47 14.36
C THR A 40 1.68 1.93 15.33
N THR A 41 2.05 2.89 16.19
CA THR A 41 1.16 3.40 17.25
C THR A 41 0.47 4.71 16.91
N ASN A 42 0.83 5.31 15.77
CA ASN A 42 0.24 6.55 15.30
C ASN A 42 0.28 6.65 13.77
N GLU A 43 -0.60 7.49 13.24
CA GLU A 43 -0.79 7.68 11.80
C GLU A 43 0.46 8.18 11.07
N ARG A 44 1.28 9.02 11.73
CA ARG A 44 2.52 9.55 11.12
C ARG A 44 3.55 8.44 10.92
N ALA A 45 3.68 7.52 11.89
CA ALA A 45 4.54 6.35 11.79
C ALA A 45 4.01 5.36 10.74
N GLU A 46 2.71 5.07 10.75
CA GLU A 46 2.05 4.24 9.72
C GLU A 46 2.32 4.77 8.32
N ARG A 47 2.16 6.08 8.12
CA ARG A 47 2.42 6.77 6.85
C ARG A 47 3.87 6.66 6.40
N LEU A 48 4.83 6.76 7.33
CA LEU A 48 6.25 6.68 7.00
C LEU A 48 6.63 5.27 6.55
N GLU A 49 6.21 4.24 7.31
CA GLU A 49 6.43 2.83 6.97
C GLU A 49 5.80 2.49 5.61
N LEU A 50 4.54 2.87 5.40
CA LEU A 50 3.85 2.61 4.13
C LEU A 50 4.56 3.27 2.95
N ARG A 51 5.12 4.48 3.11
CA ARG A 51 5.93 5.11 2.05
C ARG A 51 7.18 4.28 1.72
N ALA A 52 7.88 3.76 2.72
CA ALA A 52 9.07 2.92 2.49
C ALA A 52 8.71 1.61 1.78
N TYR A 53 7.60 0.98 2.17
CA TYR A 53 7.10 -0.24 1.52
C TYR A 53 6.68 0.02 0.07
N LEU A 54 5.96 1.12 -0.18
CA LEU A 54 5.56 1.50 -1.53
C LEU A 54 6.76 1.78 -2.43
N SER A 55 7.76 2.53 -1.95
CA SER A 55 8.99 2.75 -2.72
C SER A 55 9.71 1.44 -3.06
N SER A 56 9.77 0.50 -2.11
CA SER A 56 10.38 -0.82 -2.33
C SER A 56 9.60 -1.67 -3.34
N TRP A 57 8.27 -1.54 -3.36
CA TRP A 57 7.41 -2.24 -4.30
C TRP A 57 7.48 -1.63 -5.71
N GLN A 58 7.47 -0.28 -5.82
CA GLN A 58 7.60 0.45 -7.08
C GLN A 58 8.97 0.25 -7.74
N ALA A 59 10.02 -0.01 -6.96
CA ALA A 59 11.32 -0.39 -7.53
C ALA A 59 11.27 -1.70 -8.38
N ARG A 60 10.24 -2.54 -8.16
CA ARG A 60 9.98 -3.75 -8.95
C ARG A 60 8.85 -3.59 -9.97
N HIS A 61 8.10 -2.49 -9.90
CA HIS A 61 6.96 -2.14 -10.75
C HIS A 61 7.07 -0.64 -11.12
N PRO A 62 8.08 -0.26 -11.92
CA PRO A 62 8.38 1.15 -12.21
C PRO A 62 7.25 1.88 -12.94
N GLU A 63 6.37 1.15 -13.62
CA GLU A 63 5.17 1.65 -14.28
C GLU A 63 4.01 1.94 -13.31
N ALA A 64 4.08 1.43 -12.08
CA ALA A 64 2.96 1.52 -11.16
C ALA A 64 2.88 2.86 -10.44
N GLU A 65 1.79 3.59 -10.68
CA GLU A 65 1.46 4.81 -9.97
C GLU A 65 0.60 4.51 -8.73
N THR A 66 1.12 4.91 -7.56
CA THR A 66 0.42 4.78 -6.28
C THR A 66 0.34 6.12 -5.56
N LYS A 67 -0.79 6.36 -4.87
CA LYS A 67 -1.00 7.57 -4.07
C LYS A 67 -1.48 7.17 -2.68
N LEU A 68 -0.78 7.64 -1.67
CA LEU A 68 -1.24 7.52 -0.29
C LEU A 68 -2.30 8.59 -0.03
N LEU A 69 -3.51 8.18 0.34
CA LEU A 69 -4.60 9.08 0.68
C LEU A 69 -4.57 9.37 2.18
N SER A 70 -4.87 10.62 2.56
CA SER A 70 -4.97 11.12 3.93
C SER A 70 -6.34 10.85 4.52
#